data_AF-A0A367IJV2-F1
#
_entry.id   AF-A0A367IJV2-F1
#
_cell.length_a   1.000
_cell.length_b   1.000
_cell.length_c   1.000
_cell.angle_alpha   90.00
_cell.angle_beta   90.00
_cell.angle_gamma   90.00
#
_symmetry.space_group_name_H-M   'P 1'
#
loop_
_entity.id
_entity.type
_entity.pdbx_description
1 polymer ?
#
loop_
_entity_poly.entity_id
_entity_poly.type
_entity_poly.pdbx_seq_one_letter_code
_entity_poly.pdbx_strand_id
1 'polypeptide(L)'
;MLQYININKKICLVVLDYAGLTTDPNDLKKFLETNKNIEKIIVDNLPQSNKVEIFERKEILNNPSRLEAFKCRSNTCRRSK
;
A
#
# COMPACT_ATOMS: atom_id res chain seq x y z
N MET A 1 3.33 14.16 4.00
CA MET A 1 2.93 12.79 4.39
C MET A 1 3.82 12.21 5.48
N LEU A 2 5.11 11.95 5.23
CA LEU A 2 6.00 11.25 6.18
C LEU A 2 6.12 11.95 7.55
N GLN A 3 6.22 13.28 7.57
CA GLN A 3 6.23 14.05 8.83
C GLN A 3 4.93 13.88 9.63
N TYR A 4 3.78 13.90 8.95
CA TYR A 4 2.48 13.64 9.57
C TYR A 4 2.43 12.22 10.14
N ILE A 5 3.02 11.25 9.42
CA ILE A 5 3.14 9.89 9.92
C ILE A 5 3.97 9.87 11.20
N ASN A 6 5.13 10.51 11.22
CA ASN A 6 6.02 10.46 12.36
C ASN A 6 5.43 11.07 13.66
N ILE A 7 4.55 12.06 13.53
CA ILE A 7 3.97 12.78 14.69
C ILE A 7 2.79 12.02 15.31
N ASN A 8 2.02 11.27 14.52
CA ASN A 8 0.76 10.68 14.96
C ASN A 8 0.93 9.24 15.45
N LYS A 9 0.25 8.87 16.54
CA LYS A 9 0.40 7.55 17.18
C LYS A 9 -0.35 6.42 16.47
N LYS A 10 -1.47 6.74 15.81
CA LYS A 10 -2.32 5.76 15.11
C LYS A 10 -2.79 6.36 13.80
N ILE A 11 -2.57 5.63 12.71
CA ILE A 11 -2.83 6.13 11.37
C ILE A 11 -3.56 5.08 10.55
N CYS A 12 -4.63 5.53 9.89
CA CYS A 12 -5.26 4.85 8.78
C CYS A 12 -4.84 5.54 7.49
N LEU A 13 -4.21 4.81 6.58
CA LEU A 13 -3.81 5.34 5.28
C LEU A 13 -4.91 5.03 4.27
N VAL A 14 -5.41 6.03 3.56
CA VAL A 14 -6.35 5.84 2.45
C VAL A 14 -5.62 6.15 1.14
N VAL A 15 -5.66 5.23 0.20
CA VAL A 15 -4.95 5.34 -1.08
C VAL A 15 -5.92 5.10 -2.23
N LEU A 16 -5.76 5.90 -3.29
CA LEU A 16 -6.49 5.73 -4.54
C LEU A 16 -5.78 4.64 -5.33
N ASP A 17 -6.45 3.51 -5.49
CA ASP A 17 -5.88 2.30 -6.06
C ASP A 17 -4.59 1.77 -5.39
N TYR A 18 -4.17 0.58 -5.84
CA TYR A 18 -2.98 -0.10 -5.31
C TYR A 18 -1.68 0.66 -5.64
N ALA A 19 -1.58 1.19 -6.85
CA ALA A 19 -0.39 1.89 -7.34
C ALA A 19 -0.27 3.32 -6.79
N GLY A 20 -1.35 3.89 -6.24
CA GLY A 20 -1.33 5.17 -5.55
C GLY A 20 -0.47 5.18 -4.28
N LEU A 21 -0.14 4.00 -3.74
CA LEU A 21 0.83 3.86 -2.65
C LEU A 21 2.21 3.43 -3.16
N THR A 22 2.28 2.28 -3.82
CA THR A 22 3.51 1.70 -4.36
C THR A 22 3.19 0.60 -5.37
N THR A 23 4.11 0.38 -6.30
CA THR A 23 4.07 -0.75 -7.24
C THR A 23 5.05 -1.87 -6.85
N ASP A 24 5.92 -1.64 -5.86
CA ASP A 24 6.81 -2.66 -5.30
C ASP A 24 6.28 -3.10 -3.91
N PRO A 25 5.81 -4.34 -3.79
CA PRO A 25 5.39 -4.88 -2.50
C PRO A 25 6.50 -4.90 -1.43
N ASN A 26 7.77 -5.05 -1.81
CA ASN A 26 8.86 -5.04 -0.83
C ASN A 26 9.05 -3.67 -0.19
N ASP A 27 8.84 -2.60 -0.97
CA ASP A 27 8.86 -1.24 -0.46
C ASP A 27 7.69 -0.98 0.48
N LEU A 28 6.50 -1.52 0.18
CA LEU A 28 5.36 -1.47 1.10
C LEU A 28 5.71 -2.14 2.44
N LYS A 29 6.30 -3.33 2.38
CA LYS A 29 6.67 -4.09 3.58
C LYS A 29 7.65 -3.31 4.44
N LYS A 30 8.75 -2.79 3.86
CA LYS A 30 9.73 -1.96 4.56
C LYS A 30 9.12 -0.69 5.13
N PHE A 31 8.22 -0.05 4.38
CA PHE A 31 7.52 1.15 4.80
C PHE A 31 6.66 0.90 6.03
N LEU A 32 5.91 -0.21 6.04
CA LEU A 32 5.11 -0.60 7.20
C LEU A 32 6.01 -0.98 8.37
N GLU A 33 7.03 -1.82 8.18
CA GLU A 33 7.98 -2.21 9.24
C GLU A 33 8.59 -1.00 9.95
N THR A 34 8.97 0.02 9.19
CA THR A 34 9.50 1.31 9.70
C THR A 34 8.45 2.10 10.46
N ASN A 35 7.23 2.22 9.92
CA ASN A 35 6.17 3.06 10.46
C ASN A 35 5.14 2.23 11.23
N LYS A 36 5.47 1.85 12.48
CA LYS A 36 4.65 0.97 13.34
C LYS A 36 3.29 1.52 13.74
N ASN A 37 3.10 2.82 13.61
CA ASN A 37 1.89 3.57 13.91
C ASN A 37 0.80 3.46 12.82
N ILE A 38 1.14 2.94 11.63
CA ILE A 38 0.16 2.62 10.59
C ILE A 38 -0.55 1.33 10.98
N GLU A 39 -1.84 1.42 11.29
CA GLU A 39 -2.66 0.29 11.73
C GLU A 39 -3.42 -0.34 10.56
N LYS A 40 -3.92 0.49 9.63
CA LYS A 40 -4.76 0.05 8.50
C LYS A 40 -4.42 0.80 7.22
N ILE A 41 -4.59 0.12 6.10
CA ILE A 41 -4.53 0.70 4.76
C ILE A 41 -5.87 0.42 4.08
N ILE A 42 -6.50 1.45 3.56
CA ILE A 42 -7.73 1.37 2.78
C ILE A 42 -7.36 1.69 1.35
N VAL A 43 -7.61 0.74 0.45
CA VAL A 43 -7.47 0.91 -0.99
C VAL A 43 -8.85 1.22 -1.55
N ASP A 44 -9.03 2.47 -1.97
CA ASP A 44 -10.24 2.91 -2.64
C ASP A 44 -10.15 2.60 -4.13
N ASN A 45 -10.82 1.52 -4.53
CA ASN A 45 -11.02 1.12 -5.92
C ASN A 45 -12.46 1.36 -6.37
N LEU A 46 -13.23 2.23 -5.70
CA LEU A 46 -14.61 2.55 -6.08
C LEU A 46 -14.71 2.99 -7.54
N PRO A 47 -13.86 3.91 -8.04
CA PRO A 47 -14.01 4.40 -9.42
C PRO A 47 -13.80 3.33 -10.49
N GLN A 48 -13.05 2.27 -10.17
CA GLN A 48 -12.60 1.26 -11.14
C GLN A 48 -13.39 -0.05 -11.01
N SER A 49 -13.79 -0.42 -9.79
CA SER A 49 -14.35 -1.73 -9.48
C SER A 49 -15.49 -1.70 -8.46
N ASN A 50 -15.94 -0.52 -8.03
CA ASN A 50 -16.94 -0.36 -6.96
C ASN A 50 -16.60 -1.12 -5.67
N LYS A 51 -15.29 -1.24 -5.35
CA LYS A 51 -14.79 -1.95 -4.17
C LYS A 51 -13.89 -1.06 -3.35
N VAL A 52 -14.00 -1.22 -2.03
CA VAL A 52 -13.05 -0.68 -1.06
C VAL A 52 -12.44 -1.87 -0.34
N GLU A 53 -11.11 -1.96 -0.35
CA GLU A 53 -10.40 -3.03 0.33
C GLU A 53 -9.68 -2.48 1.54
N ILE A 54 -9.91 -3.12 2.69
CA ILE A 54 -9.30 -2.73 3.96
C ILE A 54 -8.30 -3.80 4.32
N PHE A 55 -7.06 -3.39 4.54
CA PHE A 55 -5.96 -4.24 4.93
C PHE A 55 -5.49 -3.83 6.32
N GLU A 56 -5.45 -4.78 7.25
CA GLU A 56 -4.74 -4.54 8.50
C GLU A 56 -3.24 -4.69 8.30
N ARG A 57 -2.45 -3.88 9.02
CA ARG A 57 -0.98 -3.95 8.97
C ARG A 57 -0.47 -5.38 9.16
N LYS A 58 -1.02 -6.12 10.13
CA LYS A 58 -0.61 -7.49 10.44
C LYS A 58 -0.90 -8.44 9.28
N GLU A 59 -2.01 -8.25 8.58
CA GLU A 59 -2.36 -9.07 7.42
C GLU A 59 -1.37 -8.85 6.28
N ILE A 60 -1.00 -7.60 5.97
CA ILE A 60 -0.02 -7.31 4.91
C ILE A 60 1.36 -7.89 5.26
N LEU A 61 1.79 -7.79 6.53
CA LEU A 61 3.12 -8.27 6.94
C LEU A 61 3.21 -9.79 7.00
N ASN A 62 2.12 -10.47 7.34
CA ASN A 62 2.10 -11.93 7.54
C ASN A 62 1.60 -12.70 6.31
N ASN A 63 0.80 -12.09 5.43
CA ASN A 63 0.19 -12.76 4.29
C ASN A 63 0.80 -12.27 2.96
N PRO A 64 1.63 -13.08 2.30
CA PRO A 64 2.28 -12.69 1.04
C PRO A 64 1.28 -12.43 -0.09
N SER A 65 0.14 -13.12 -0.15
CA SER A 65 -0.86 -12.89 -1.20
C SER A 65 -1.52 -11.52 -1.10
N ARG A 66 -1.69 -11.00 0.13
CA ARG A 66 -2.21 -9.64 0.36
C ARG A 66 -1.19 -8.58 -0.03
N LEU A 67 0.09 -8.86 0.23
CA LEU A 67 1.20 -8.00 -0.15
C LEU A 67 1.36 -7.94 -1.68
N GLU A 68 1.21 -9.08 -2.37
CA GLU A 68 1.31 -9.18 -3.83
C GLU A 68 0.21 -8.42 -4.58
N ALA A 69 -0.93 -8.12 -3.95
CA ALA A 69 -1.99 -7.31 -4.57
C ALA A 69 -1.49 -5.92 -5.03
N PHE A 70 -0.44 -5.39 -4.37
CA PHE A 70 0.20 -4.13 -4.73
C PHE A 70 1.09 -4.21 -5.99
N LYS A 71 1.42 -5.42 -6.45
CA LYS A 71 2.13 -5.67 -7.70
C LYS A 71 1.17 -5.64 -8.90
N CYS A 72 0.47 -4.53 -9.06
CA CYS A 72 -0.65 -4.41 -10.01
C CYS A 72 -0.25 -3.87 -11.39
N ARG A 73 0.92 -3.24 -11.54
CA ARG A 73 1.38 -2.67 -12.83
C ARG A 73 2.46 -3.54 -13.46
N SER A 74 2.32 -3.79 -14.76
CA SER A 74 3.40 -4.33 -15.58
C SER A 74 4.45 -3.25 -15.84
N ASN A 75 5.70 -3.68 -16.02
CA ASN A 75 6.78 -2.76 -16.37
C ASN A 75 6.42 -2.02 -17.66
N THR A 76 6.66 -0.71 -17.69
CA THR A 76 6.56 0.06 -18.93
C THR A 76 7.55 -0.50 -19.95
N CYS A 77 7.12 -0.66 -21.20
CA CYS A 77 8.01 -1.10 -22.28
C CYS A 77 9.26 -0.22 -22.32
N ARG A 78 10.44 -0.81 -22.11
CA ARG A 78 11.72 -0.08 -22.13
C ARG A 78 11.93 0.45 -23.56
N ARG A 79 11.82 1.76 -23.74
CA ARG A 79 11.90 2.41 -25.07
C ARG A 79 13.32 2.60 -25.58
N SER A 80 14.34 2.40 -24.75
CA SER A 80 15.75 2.47 -25.14
C SER A 80 16.48 1.17 -24.79
N LYS A 81 17.48 0.81 -25.62
CA LYS A 81 18.41 -0.28 -25.35
C LYS A 81 19.31 0.04 -24.15
#